data_AF-A0A1I4IFH8-F1
#
_entry.id   AF-A0A1I4IFH8-F1
#
_cell.length_a   1.000
_cell.length_b   1.000
_cell.length_c   1.000
_cell.angle_alpha   90.00
_cell.angle_beta   90.00
_cell.angle_gamma   90.00
#
_symmetry.space_group_name_H-M   'P 1'
#
loop_
_entity.id
_entity.type
_entity.pdbx_description
1 polymer ?
#
loop_
_entity_poly.entity_id
_entity_poly.type
_entity_poly.pdbx_seq_one_letter_code
_entity_poly.pdbx_strand_id
1 'polypeptide(L)'
;MNEVWEEVDFQKSAPTINDGEAMIVAYTMENSCEKSIEQTTITEEGVFQIETKRRGTNCNDVGIMRTFVIELGQETLTKLEAIELGRGALWIQ
;
A
#
# COMPACT_ATOMS: atom_id res chain seq x y z
N MET A 1 -3.07 -18.85 5.95
CA MET A 1 -2.38 -17.89 5.06
C MET A 1 -3.11 -17.65 3.73
N ASN A 2 -4.25 -18.30 3.46
CA ASN A 2 -5.11 -18.01 2.29
C ASN A 2 -6.26 -17.03 2.61
N GLU A 3 -6.71 -16.93 3.87
CA GLU A 3 -7.88 -16.13 4.26
C GLU A 3 -7.67 -14.62 4.02
N VAL A 4 -6.49 -14.08 4.35
CA VAL A 4 -6.16 -12.67 4.09
C VAL A 4 -6.34 -12.35 2.60
N TRP A 5 -5.89 -13.22 1.70
CA TRP A 5 -5.94 -12.98 0.25
C TRP A 5 -7.34 -12.89 -0.33
N GLU A 6 -8.28 -13.64 0.25
CA GLU A 6 -9.71 -13.59 -0.11
C GLU A 6 -10.36 -12.29 0.40
N GLU A 7 -9.85 -11.72 1.50
CA GLU A 7 -10.33 -10.46 2.08
C GLU A 7 -9.79 -9.21 1.37
N VAL A 8 -8.63 -9.30 0.71
CA VAL A 8 -7.98 -8.10 0.13
C VAL A 8 -8.52 -7.65 -1.22
N ASP A 9 -9.49 -8.34 -1.83
CA ASP A 9 -9.93 -8.13 -3.23
C ASP A 9 -8.75 -7.87 -4.18
N PHE A 10 -7.65 -8.61 -3.97
CA PHE A 10 -6.46 -8.43 -4.78
C PHE A 10 -6.74 -9.07 -6.14
N GLN A 11 -6.94 -8.25 -7.17
CA GLN A 11 -7.31 -8.69 -8.53
C GLN A 11 -6.22 -9.53 -9.24
N LYS A 12 -5.16 -9.94 -8.53
CA LYS A 12 -4.02 -10.71 -9.01
C LYS A 12 -3.73 -11.87 -8.06
N SER A 13 -2.81 -12.76 -8.46
CA SER A 13 -2.29 -13.81 -7.57
C SER A 13 -1.61 -13.20 -6.34
N ALA A 14 -1.79 -13.86 -5.18
CA ALA A 14 -1.03 -13.57 -3.98
C ALA A 14 0.49 -13.56 -4.29
N PRO A 15 1.26 -12.56 -3.83
CA PRO A 15 2.70 -12.56 -3.96
C PRO A 15 3.34 -13.65 -3.11
N THR A 16 4.51 -14.11 -3.53
CA THR A 16 5.31 -15.06 -2.74
C THR A 16 6.20 -14.26 -1.80
N ILE A 17 6.12 -14.54 -0.49
CA ILE A 17 7.00 -13.93 0.52
C ILE A 17 8.07 -14.95 0.90
N ASN A 18 9.34 -14.60 0.68
CA ASN A 18 10.48 -15.42 1.08
C ASN A 18 10.93 -15.09 2.51
N ASP A 19 11.83 -15.92 3.07
CA ASP A 19 12.42 -15.66 4.38
C ASP A 19 13.15 -14.31 4.41
N GLY A 20 12.80 -13.47 5.38
CA GLY A 20 13.37 -12.13 5.53
C GLY A 20 12.70 -11.06 4.67
N GLU A 21 11.62 -11.40 3.95
CA GLU A 21 10.72 -10.45 3.32
C GLU A 21 9.47 -10.27 4.17
N ALA A 22 8.78 -9.15 3.95
CA ALA A 22 7.47 -8.91 4.53
C ALA A 22 6.61 -8.17 3.53
N MET A 23 5.36 -7.97 3.92
CA MET A 23 4.38 -7.33 3.06
C MET A 23 3.54 -6.37 3.84
N ILE A 24 3.32 -5.19 3.25
CA ILE A 24 2.31 -4.25 3.70
C ILE A 24 1.11 -4.40 2.80
N VAL A 25 -0.04 -4.61 3.44
CA VAL A 25 -1.35 -4.60 2.79
C VAL A 25 -2.08 -3.35 3.27
N ALA A 26 -2.34 -2.41 2.36
CA ALA A 26 -3.01 -1.16 2.68
C ALA A 26 -4.35 -1.06 1.94
N TYR A 27 -5.42 -0.95 2.72
CA TYR A 27 -6.78 -0.74 2.22
C TYR A 27 -7.07 0.75 2.14
N THR A 28 -7.60 1.21 1.02
CA THR A 28 -8.04 2.59 0.84
C THR A 28 -9.46 2.64 0.28
N MET A 29 -10.20 3.67 0.65
CA MET A 29 -11.46 4.03 -0.01
C MET A 29 -11.15 5.20 -0.95
N GLU A 30 -11.21 4.97 -2.26
CA GLU A 30 -10.86 5.94 -3.27
C GLU A 30 -12.07 6.37 -4.09
N ASN A 31 -11.96 7.53 -4.73
CA ASN A 31 -12.96 7.94 -5.71
C ASN A 31 -12.74 7.20 -7.04
N SER A 32 -13.56 7.42 -8.08
CA SER A 32 -13.38 6.65 -9.34
C SER A 32 -12.05 6.86 -10.06
N CYS A 33 -11.23 7.83 -9.64
CA CYS A 33 -9.87 7.97 -10.12
C CYS A 33 -8.93 7.17 -9.25
N GLU A 34 -8.55 6.01 -9.76
CA GLU A 34 -7.57 5.14 -9.13
C GLU A 34 -6.27 5.88 -8.84
N LYS A 35 -5.73 5.66 -7.65
CA LYS A 35 -4.35 5.98 -7.36
C LYS A 35 -3.47 4.77 -7.68
N SER A 36 -2.26 5.06 -8.12
CA SER A 36 -1.18 4.06 -8.19
C SER A 36 -0.05 4.50 -7.29
N ILE A 37 0.63 3.55 -6.67
CA ILE A 37 1.93 3.81 -6.02
C ILE A 37 2.88 4.37 -7.08
N GLU A 38 3.45 5.54 -6.82
CA GLU A 38 4.45 6.19 -7.67
C GLU A 38 5.84 5.88 -7.14
N GLN A 39 6.02 5.96 -5.83
CA GLN A 39 7.30 5.76 -5.17
C GLN A 39 7.13 5.22 -3.76
N THR A 40 8.10 4.43 -3.31
CA THR A 40 8.28 4.04 -1.91
C THR A 40 9.68 4.41 -1.47
N THR A 41 9.82 5.10 -0.34
CA THR A 41 11.11 5.56 0.19
C THR A 41 11.18 5.25 1.67
N ILE A 42 12.35 4.91 2.20
CA ILE A 42 12.59 4.86 3.64
C ILE A 42 13.44 6.06 4.05
N THR A 43 12.98 6.83 5.03
CA THR A 43 13.73 7.99 5.53
C THR A 43 14.91 7.55 6.41
N GLU A 44 15.81 8.49 6.74
CA GLU A 44 16.93 8.20 7.65
C GLU A 44 16.44 7.82 9.06
N GLU A 45 15.26 8.29 9.44
CA GLU A 45 14.55 7.96 10.69
C GLU A 45 13.76 6.64 10.61
N GLY A 46 13.91 5.86 9.54
CA GLY A 46 13.25 4.56 9.41
C GLY A 46 11.77 4.62 9.07
N VAL A 47 11.27 5.75 8.56
CA VAL A 47 9.88 5.90 8.13
C VAL A 47 9.74 5.43 6.68
N PHE A 48 8.96 4.38 6.45
CA PHE A 48 8.61 3.92 5.11
C PHE A 48 7.44 4.72 4.55
N GLN A 49 7.75 5.62 3.64
CA GLN A 49 6.81 6.52 2.98
C GLN A 49 6.32 5.91 1.67
N ILE A 50 5.00 5.83 1.53
CA ILE A 50 4.32 5.36 0.33
C ILE A 50 3.67 6.57 -0.33
N GLU A 51 4.15 6.92 -1.53
CA GLU A 51 3.58 8.00 -2.33
C GLU A 51 2.65 7.45 -3.39
N THR A 52 1.45 8.02 -3.45
CA THR A 52 0.42 7.62 -4.41
C THR A 52 0.02 8.79 -5.30
N LYS A 53 -0.24 8.50 -6.58
CA LYS A 53 -0.65 9.48 -7.56
C LYS A 53 -1.97 9.09 -8.18
N ARG A 54 -2.90 10.03 -8.22
CA ARG A 54 -4.18 9.89 -8.91
C ARG A 54 -3.97 9.75 -10.42
N ARG A 55 -4.65 8.79 -11.04
CA ARG A 55 -4.81 8.68 -12.49
C ARG A 55 -6.18 9.19 -12.90
N GLY A 56 -6.21 10.17 -13.81
CA GLY A 56 -7.44 10.76 -14.34
C GLY A 56 -7.84 12.09 -13.70
N THR A 57 -8.66 12.85 -14.42
CA THR A 57 -9.06 14.22 -14.07
C THR A 57 -10.53 14.35 -13.69
N ASN A 58 -11.41 13.48 -14.21
CA ASN A 58 -12.85 13.52 -13.97
C ASN A 58 -13.26 12.34 -13.09
N CYS A 59 -13.11 12.52 -11.78
CA CYS A 59 -13.51 11.53 -10.80
C CYS A 59 -14.94 11.80 -10.35
N ASN A 60 -15.75 10.76 -10.21
CA ASN A 60 -17.00 10.87 -9.47
C ASN A 60 -16.74 10.61 -7.98
N ASP A 61 -17.67 10.98 -7.11
CA ASP A 61 -17.54 10.84 -5.66
C ASP A 61 -17.90 9.43 -5.15
N VAL A 62 -17.87 8.42 -6.02
CA VAL A 62 -18.15 7.03 -5.62
C VAL A 62 -16.94 6.48 -4.87
N GLY A 63 -17.15 6.08 -3.60
CA GLY A 63 -16.17 5.34 -2.83
C GLY A 63 -16.00 3.92 -3.36
N ILE A 64 -14.82 3.60 -3.85
CA ILE A 64 -14.41 2.30 -4.35
C ILE A 64 -13.28 1.81 -3.43
N MET A 65 -13.47 0.63 -2.84
CA MET A 65 -12.41 -0.04 -2.07
C MET A 65 -11.26 -0.39 -3.00
N ARG A 66 -10.04 -0.09 -2.57
CA ARG A 66 -8.80 -0.39 -3.29
C ARG A 66 -7.79 -0.96 -2.32
N THR A 67 -6.92 -1.79 -2.86
CA THR A 67 -5.89 -2.50 -2.12
C THR A 67 -4.55 -2.24 -2.76
N PHE A 68 -3.59 -1.85 -1.93
CA PHE A 68 -2.18 -1.81 -2.28
C PHE A 68 -1.45 -2.94 -1.56
N VAL A 69 -0.64 -3.67 -2.31
CA VAL A 69 0.26 -4.68 -1.76
C VAL A 69 1.68 -4.26 -2.09
N ILE A 70 2.50 -4.12 -1.05
CA ILE A 70 3.87 -3.63 -1.14
C ILE A 70 4.78 -4.67 -0.51
N GLU A 71 5.72 -5.17 -1.29
CA GLU A 71 6.75 -6.10 -0.84
C GLU A 71 7.90 -5.32 -0.21
N LEU A 72 8.32 -5.74 0.97
CA LEU A 72 9.46 -5.19 1.69
C LEU A 72 10.59 -6.19 1.70
N GLY A 73 11.73 -5.79 1.16
CA GLY A 73 12.96 -6.55 1.27
C GLY A 73 13.58 -6.48 2.67
N GLN A 74 14.46 -7.42 2.96
CA GLN A 74 15.17 -7.53 4.24
C GLN A 74 15.89 -6.24 4.64
N GLU A 75 16.54 -5.54 3.70
CA GLU A 75 17.21 -4.28 3.98
C GLU A 75 16.24 -3.22 4.52
N THR A 76 15.08 -3.07 3.88
CA THR A 76 14.05 -2.11 4.29
C THR A 76 13.50 -2.49 5.67
N LEU A 77 13.24 -3.78 5.89
CA LEU A 77 12.73 -4.26 7.17
C LEU A 77 13.67 -3.99 8.34
N THR A 78 14.97 -4.15 8.16
CA THR A 78 15.94 -3.90 9.23
C THR A 78 16.01 -2.44 9.67
N LYS A 79 15.57 -1.51 8.82
CA LYS A 79 15.57 -0.06 9.08
C LYS A 79 14.17 0.47 9.41
N LEU A 80 13.13 -0.36 9.29
CA LEU A 80 11.75 0.06 9.38
C LEU A 80 11.35 0.30 10.85
N GLU A 81 11.02 1.55 11.18
CA GLU A 81 10.47 1.92 12.48
C GLU A 81 8.97 2.26 12.38
N ALA A 82 8.55 2.91 11.29
CA ALA A 82 7.17 3.32 11.07
C ALA A 82 6.80 3.29 9.59
N ILE A 83 5.49 3.27 9.30
CA ILE A 83 4.94 3.34 7.94
C ILE A 83 4.06 4.58 7.84
N GLU A 84 4.27 5.40 6.81
CA GLU A 84 3.49 6.60 6.53
C GLU A 84 2.93 6.53 5.10
N LEU A 85 1.61 6.72 4.96
CA LEU A 85 0.97 6.88 3.66
C LEU A 85 0.84 8.38 3.36
N GLY A 86 1.66 8.88 2.44
CA GLY A 86 1.66 10.29 2.04
C GLY A 86 0.32 10.73 1.45
N ARG A 87 0.02 12.04 1.50
CA ARG A 87 -1.30 12.67 1.24
C ARG A 87 -2.14 12.04 0.12
N GLY A 88 -2.89 11.00 0.48
CA GLY A 88 -4.32 11.08 0.73
C GLY A 88 -4.63 10.21 1.94
N ALA A 89 -4.80 10.86 3.10
CA ALA A 89 -4.84 10.25 4.42
C ALA A 89 -5.77 9.03 4.55
N LEU A 90 -5.29 7.99 5.23
CA LEU A 90 -6.13 7.06 5.96
C LEU A 90 -5.68 7.05 7.42
N TRP A 91 -6.62 7.32 8.32
CA TRP A 91 -6.42 7.13 9.75
C TRP A 91 -6.48 5.64 10.04
N ILE A 92 -5.40 5.09 10.61
CA ILE A 92 -5.42 3.74 11.18
C ILE A 92 -5.93 3.90 12.62
N GLN A 93 -7.05 3.26 12.95
CA GLN A 93 -7.51 3.07 14.32
C GLN A 93 -6.86 1.83 14.91
#